data_AF-A0A6L3ZGN2-F1
#
_entry.id   AF-A0A6L3ZGN2-F1
#
_cell.length_a   1.000
_cell.length_b   1.000
_cell.length_c   1.000
_cell.angle_alpha   90.00
_cell.angle_beta   90.00
_cell.angle_gamma   90.00
#
_symmetry.space_group_name_H-M   'P 1'
#
loop_
_entity.id
_entity.type
_entity.pdbx_description
1 polymer ?
#
loop_
_entity_poly.entity_id
_entity_poly.type
_entity_poly.pdbx_seq_one_letter_code
_entity_poly.pdbx_strand_id
1 'polypeptide(L)'
;MKDRYSPITPMVDFTPEQLHEGKSTWYISFEARHPETGQLREVCYKFNRIRNLEKRRQEGIKLCKDLTIKLAAGWNPFVESQSELSICSFKSGFRGVYARESETC
;
A
#
# COMPACT_ATOMS: atom_id res chain seq x y z
N MET A 1 -14.79 -40.02 -19.74
CA MET A 1 -15.19 -38.70 -19.20
C MET A 1 -13.98 -38.11 -18.50
N LYS A 2 -13.55 -36.90 -18.84
CA LYS A 2 -12.45 -36.21 -18.16
C LYS A 2 -13.08 -35.26 -17.16
N ASP A 3 -12.93 -35.54 -15.87
CA ASP A 3 -13.39 -34.63 -14.84
C ASP A 3 -12.66 -33.29 -15.01
N ARG A 4 -13.44 -32.22 -15.24
CA ARG A 4 -12.93 -30.85 -15.35
C ARG A 4 -12.65 -30.33 -13.95
N TYR A 5 -11.57 -30.80 -13.33
CA TYR A 5 -11.09 -30.19 -12.10
C TYR A 5 -10.46 -28.84 -12.47
N SER A 6 -11.21 -27.75 -12.29
CA SER A 6 -10.64 -26.40 -12.32
C SER A 6 -9.65 -26.30 -11.16
N PRO A 7 -8.40 -25.90 -11.38
CA PRO A 7 -7.43 -25.74 -10.31
C PRO A 7 -7.99 -24.75 -9.29
N ILE A 8 -8.02 -25.17 -8.03
CA ILE A 8 -8.35 -24.28 -6.90
C ILE A 8 -7.30 -23.18 -6.93
N THR A 9 -7.69 -22.00 -7.43
CA THR A 9 -6.79 -20.85 -7.45
C THR A 9 -6.76 -20.30 -6.02
N PRO A 10 -5.60 -20.30 -5.33
CA PRO A 10 -5.53 -19.67 -4.03
C PRO A 10 -5.96 -18.22 -4.18
N MET A 11 -6.80 -17.73 -3.25
CA MET A 11 -7.17 -16.32 -3.23
C MET A 11 -5.90 -15.54 -2.87
N VAL A 12 -5.23 -14.97 -3.88
CA VAL A 12 -4.03 -14.16 -3.69
C VAL A 12 -4.50 -12.77 -3.27
N ASP A 13 -4.25 -12.40 -2.02
CA ASP A 13 -4.73 -11.13 -1.46
C ASP A 13 -3.91 -9.92 -1.92
N PHE A 14 -2.66 -10.14 -2.37
CA PHE A 14 -1.77 -9.08 -2.86
C PHE A 14 -0.71 -9.62 -3.83
N THR A 15 -0.22 -8.76 -4.72
CA THR A 15 0.97 -9.06 -5.54
C THR A 15 2.23 -8.45 -4.94
N PRO A 16 3.40 -9.10 -5.11
CA PRO A 16 4.65 -8.58 -4.58
C PRO A 16 4.97 -7.24 -5.23
N GLU A 17 5.56 -6.35 -4.45
CA GLU A 17 5.82 -4.99 -4.87
C GLU A 17 6.98 -4.88 -5.88
N GLN A 18 6.82 -3.94 -6.82
CA GLN A 18 7.78 -3.68 -7.88
C GLN A 18 8.34 -2.27 -7.76
N LEU A 19 9.67 -2.16 -7.78
CA LEU A 19 10.36 -0.88 -7.84
C LEU A 19 10.51 -0.43 -9.29
N HIS A 20 9.90 0.70 -9.63
CA HIS A 20 10.06 1.34 -10.93
C HIS A 20 11.09 2.47 -10.86
N GLU A 21 12.25 2.21 -11.45
CA GLU A 21 13.35 3.17 -11.56
C GLU A 21 13.19 4.01 -12.84
N GLY A 22 12.78 5.27 -12.70
CA GLY A 22 12.64 6.21 -13.82
C GLY A 22 13.74 7.28 -13.88
N LYS A 23 13.85 8.01 -15.00
CA LYS A 23 14.80 9.13 -15.12
C LYS A 23 14.48 10.30 -14.18
N SER A 24 13.19 10.58 -13.96
CA SER A 24 12.72 11.72 -13.16
C SER A 24 11.86 11.28 -11.97
N THR A 25 11.05 10.24 -12.14
CA THR A 25 10.07 9.78 -11.15
C THR A 25 10.31 8.33 -10.78
N TRP A 26 10.45 8.07 -9.49
CA TRP A 26 10.56 6.73 -8.91
C TRP A 26 9.30 6.42 -8.13
N TYR A 27 8.80 5.20 -8.30
CA TYR A 27 7.63 4.74 -7.60
C TYR A 27 7.69 3.24 -7.33
N ILE A 28 6.99 2.83 -6.29
CA ILE A 28 6.74 1.43 -5.97
C ILE A 28 5.27 1.16 -6.32
N SER A 29 5.03 0.12 -7.11
CA SER A 29 3.68 -0.36 -7.41
C SER A 29 3.48 -1.73 -6.76
N PHE A 30 2.27 -1.99 -6.30
CA PHE A 30 1.80 -3.32 -5.91
C PHE A 30 0.30 -3.37 -6.06
N GLU A 31 -0.28 -4.57 -6.14
CA GLU A 31 -1.73 -4.72 -6.14
C GLU A 31 -2.22 -5.22 -4.80
N ALA A 32 -3.26 -4.59 -4.29
CA ALA A 32 -3.96 -5.01 -3.09
C ALA A 32 -5.45 -5.19 -3.38
N ARG A 33 -6.09 -6.09 -2.65
CA ARG A 33 -7.53 -6.34 -2.81
C ARG A 33 -8.36 -5.19 -2.26
N HIS A 34 -9.24 -4.64 -3.10
CA HIS A 34 -10.17 -3.61 -2.67
C HIS A 34 -11.32 -4.23 -1.86
N PRO A 35 -11.64 -3.71 -0.66
CA PRO A 35 -12.63 -4.34 0.24
C PRO A 35 -14.04 -4.34 -0.34
N GLU A 36 -14.44 -3.27 -1.05
CA GLU A 36 -15.80 -3.13 -1.57
C GLU A 36 -16.07 -3.90 -2.87
N THR A 37 -15.08 -3.97 -3.76
CA THR A 37 -15.24 -4.57 -5.10
C THR A 37 -14.67 -5.99 -5.17
N GLY A 38 -13.84 -6.38 -4.20
CA GLY A 38 -13.16 -7.67 -4.15
C GLY A 38 -12.09 -7.88 -5.22
N GLN A 39 -11.83 -6.86 -6.07
CA GLN A 39 -10.85 -6.89 -7.15
C GLN A 39 -9.49 -6.39 -6.66
N LEU A 40 -8.42 -6.88 -7.28
CA LEU A 40 -7.07 -6.34 -7.10
C LEU A 40 -6.99 -4.97 -7.78
N ARG A 41 -6.47 -3.98 -7.06
CA ARG A 41 -6.19 -2.64 -7.61
C ARG A 41 -4.74 -2.28 -7.38
N GLU A 42 -4.14 -1.67 -8.40
CA GLU A 42 -2.78 -1.15 -8.35
C GLU A 42 -2.70 0.07 -7.41
N VAL A 43 -1.71 0.05 -6.53
CA VAL A 43 -1.38 1.12 -5.59
C VAL A 43 0.03 1.59 -5.85
N CYS A 44 0.20 2.90 -6.06
CA CYS A 44 1.47 3.50 -6.46
C CYS A 44 1.98 4.49 -5.41
N TYR A 45 3.16 4.21 -4.85
CA TYR A 45 3.86 5.09 -3.91
C TYR A 45 5.04 5.79 -4.59
N LYS A 46 4.91 7.10 -4.82
CA LYS A 46 5.98 7.93 -5.39
C LYS A 46 6.94 8.38 -4.30
N PHE A 47 8.25 8.23 -4.51
CA PHE A 47 9.25 8.67 -3.54
C PHE A 47 10.44 9.40 -4.21
N ASN A 48 10.23 10.68 -4.53
CA ASN A 48 11.22 11.51 -5.24
C ASN A 48 12.11 12.37 -4.32
N ARG A 49 12.01 12.22 -2.99
CA ARG A 49 12.66 13.12 -2.02
C ARG A 49 14.19 13.00 -1.96
N ILE A 50 14.74 11.81 -2.20
CA ILE A 50 16.18 11.53 -2.06
C ILE A 50 16.91 11.94 -3.34
N ARG A 51 17.88 12.86 -3.30
CA ARG A 51 18.60 13.32 -4.51
C ARG A 51 19.66 12.33 -5.03
N ASN A 52 20.33 11.62 -4.13
CA ASN A 52 21.39 10.66 -4.49
C ASN A 52 20.75 9.36 -5.00
N LEU A 53 21.13 8.93 -6.20
CA LEU A 53 20.57 7.75 -6.88
C LEU A 53 20.84 6.44 -6.13
N GLU A 54 22.05 6.25 -5.62
CA GLU A 54 22.44 5.02 -4.93
C GLU A 54 21.67 4.86 -3.62
N LYS A 55 21.61 5.95 -2.82
CA LYS A 55 20.79 5.98 -1.61
C LYS A 55 19.31 5.78 -1.92
N ARG A 56 18.81 6.40 -3.00
CA ARG A 56 17.41 6.24 -3.42
C ARG A 56 17.10 4.78 -3.75
N ARG A 57 18.02 4.06 -4.40
CA ARG A 57 17.87 2.65 -4.72
C ARG A 57 17.88 1.77 -3.48
N GLN A 58 18.82 2.00 -2.55
CA GLN A 58 18.87 1.27 -1.28
C GLN A 58 17.58 1.46 -0.48
N GLU A 59 17.09 2.69 -0.37
CA GLU A 59 15.84 3.00 0.33
C GLU A 59 14.62 2.42 -0.41
N GLY A 60 14.58 2.45 -1.74
CA GLY A 60 13.52 1.85 -2.53
C GLY A 60 13.41 0.34 -2.30
N ILE A 61 14.55 -0.37 -2.33
CA ILE A 61 14.60 -1.82 -2.04
C ILE A 61 14.15 -2.11 -0.61
N LYS A 62 14.55 -1.27 0.35
CA LYS A 62 14.14 -1.41 1.75
C LYS A 62 12.63 -1.23 1.91
N LEU A 63 12.07 -0.18 1.30
CA LEU A 63 10.62 0.09 1.30
C LEU A 63 9.84 -1.04 0.66
N CYS A 64 10.35 -1.64 -0.42
CA CYS A 64 9.73 -2.80 -1.03
C CYS A 64 9.57 -3.93 -0.01
N LYS A 65 10.67 -4.35 0.62
CA LYS A 65 10.66 -5.40 1.65
C LYS A 65 9.71 -5.10 2.81
N ASP A 66 9.72 -3.85 3.29
CA ASP A 66 8.85 -3.42 4.38
C ASP A 66 7.38 -3.50 3.96
N LEU A 67 7.05 -3.15 2.71
CA LEU A 67 5.70 -3.29 2.15
C LEU A 67 5.29 -4.76 2.02
N THR A 68 6.18 -5.64 1.52
CA THR A 68 5.86 -7.08 1.45
C THR A 68 5.52 -7.64 2.82
N ILE A 69 6.32 -7.31 3.84
CA ILE A 69 6.13 -7.80 5.21
C ILE A 69 4.78 -7.29 5.76
N LYS A 70 4.45 -6.02 5.50
CA LYS A 70 3.16 -5.43 5.90
C LYS A 70 1.99 -6.12 5.20
N LEU A 71 2.05 -6.29 3.89
CA LEU A 71 1.01 -6.97 3.10
C LEU A 71 0.82 -8.42 3.58
N ALA A 72 1.92 -9.13 3.83
CA ALA A 72 1.90 -10.48 4.38
C ALA A 72 1.33 -10.54 5.81
N ALA A 73 1.49 -9.48 6.60
CA ALA A 73 0.87 -9.33 7.92
C ALA A 73 -0.63 -8.98 7.85
N GLY A 74 -1.22 -8.86 6.65
CA GLY A 74 -2.63 -8.55 6.44
C GLY A 74 -2.94 -7.06 6.37
N TRP A 75 -1.93 -6.20 6.19
CA TRP A 75 -2.16 -4.78 5.97
C TRP A 75 -2.75 -4.52 4.57
N ASN A 76 -3.71 -3.60 4.47
CA ASN A 76 -4.35 -3.22 3.21
C ASN A 76 -4.49 -1.69 3.10
N PRO A 77 -3.93 -1.04 2.05
CA PRO A 77 -3.96 0.41 1.89
C PRO A 77 -5.36 1.02 1.75
N PHE A 78 -6.32 0.25 1.22
CA PHE A 78 -7.69 0.73 1.02
C PHE A 78 -8.51 0.77 2.32
N VAL A 79 -8.06 0.07 3.37
CA VAL A 79 -8.75 0.02 4.67
C VAL A 79 -8.36 1.23 5.53
N GLU A 80 -7.08 1.62 5.54
CA GLU A 80 -6.63 2.77 6.33
C GLU A 80 -7.06 4.12 5.75
N SER A 81 -7.14 4.26 4.42
CA SER A 81 -7.64 5.49 3.80
C SER A 81 -9.10 5.81 4.18
N GLN A 82 -9.90 4.79 4.50
CA GLN A 82 -11.23 4.99 5.07
C GLN A 82 -11.20 5.34 6.57
N SER A 83 -10.13 4.99 7.28
CA SER A 83 -10.01 5.16 8.73
C SER A 83 -9.65 6.58 9.20
N GLU A 84 -9.06 7.43 8.34
CA GLU A 84 -8.77 8.84 8.70
C GLU A 84 -10.05 9.67 8.94
N LEU A 85 -11.19 9.24 8.39
CA LEU A 85 -12.49 9.89 8.59
C LEU A 85 -13.49 9.04 9.40
N SER A 86 -13.17 7.78 9.68
CA SER A 86 -14.11 6.83 10.26
C SER A 86 -13.40 5.81 11.16
N ILE A 87 -13.06 6.24 12.38
CA ILE A 87 -13.22 5.48 13.64
C ILE A 87 -12.62 6.33 14.78
N CYS A 88 -13.48 7.01 15.53
CA CYS A 88 -13.21 7.14 16.96
C CYS A 88 -13.32 5.72 17.52
N SER A 89 -12.19 5.09 17.83
CA SER A 89 -12.23 3.85 18.58
C SER A 89 -12.86 4.15 19.94
N PHE A 90 -13.88 3.39 20.31
CA PHE A 90 -14.63 3.54 21.57
C PHE A 90 -13.74 3.50 22.83
N LYS A 91 -12.45 3.15 22.71
CA LYS A 91 -11.48 3.11 23.82
C LYS A 91 -10.36 4.15 23.79
N SER A 92 -10.40 5.16 22.93
CA SER A 92 -9.39 6.24 22.95
C SER A 92 -10.01 7.61 23.19
N GLY A 93 -10.57 7.78 24.39
CA GLY A 93 -10.56 9.09 25.02
C GLY A 93 -9.13 9.45 25.42
N PHE A 94 -8.75 10.72 25.22
CA PHE A 94 -7.59 11.40 25.82
C PHE A 94 -6.22 11.36 25.11
N ARG A 95 -6.08 12.17 24.04
CA ARG A 95 -4.94 13.05 23.65
C ARG A 95 -5.12 13.34 22.15
N GLY A 96 -5.27 14.56 21.67
CA GLY A 96 -4.57 15.77 22.06
C GLY A 96 -3.64 16.21 20.92
N VAL A 97 -4.23 16.97 19.98
CA VAL A 97 -3.65 18.04 19.17
C VAL A 97 -2.64 17.71 18.04
N TYR A 98 -2.91 18.33 16.89
CA TYR A 98 -2.05 18.80 15.79
C TYR A 98 -2.16 18.06 14.44
N ALA A 99 -3.06 18.55 13.58
CA ALA A 99 -2.69 18.93 12.22
C ALA A 99 -3.61 20.09 11.79
N ARG A 100 -3.00 21.27 11.61
CA ARG A 100 -3.68 22.47 11.12
C ARG A 100 -4.19 22.23 9.70
N GLU A 101 -5.46 22.52 9.50
CA GLU A 101 -6.00 22.92 8.21
C GLU A 101 -5.12 24.04 7.63
N SER A 102 -4.73 23.87 6.38
CA SER A 102 -4.37 25.00 5.53
C SER A 102 -5.19 24.84 4.25
N GLU A 103 -6.46 25.22 4.36
CA GLU A 103 -7.19 25.78 3.25
C GLU A 103 -6.54 27.12 2.90
N THR A 104 -6.06 27.28 1.68
CA THR A 104 -6.37 28.42 0.81
C THR A 104 -5.76 28.20 -0.58
N CYS A 105 -6.65 28.37 -1.57
CA CYS A 105 -6.51 28.56 -3.02
C CYS A 105 -5.12 28.45 -3.67
#